data_AF-A0A7J0FR21-F1
#
_entry.id   AF-A0A7J0FR21-F1
#
_cell.length_a   1.000
_cell.length_b   1.000
_cell.length_c   1.000
_cell.angle_alpha   90.00
_cell.angle_beta   90.00
_cell.angle_gamma   90.00
#
_symmetry.space_group_name_H-M   'P 1'
#
loop_
_entity.id
_entity.type
_entity.pdbx_description
1 polymer ?
#
loop_
_entity_poly.entity_id
_entity_poly.type
_entity_poly.pdbx_seq_one_letter_code
_entity_poly.pdbx_strand_id
1 'polypeptide(L)'
;MAAALSPASSLRLKPLSAARFLSIYRRQTDPNKTIPTTLTNLTTKPRFPPKPLRYSITLSSVKDSPLSSSNRRRFCTVVTGALSSGEAVESAKREGGPDEGLDRLGQTLVVRGWVRTLRVQSSVTFIEVNDGSCLSNMQCVMSSDAEGYDQVESGLIATGASLWVQGILVPSQGSKQKVELKVEKLVMIGRSDPSFPIQKKRVSREFLRTKAHLRPRTNTFGAVARVRNALAYATHKFFQDNGFVWVSSPIITASDCEGAGEQFCVTTLIPSSHEAADSLADSIPKTEDGFIDWSQDFFGKPAFLTVSGQLNAETYATALTDVYTFGPTFRAENSNTSRHLAEFWMIEPELAFADLNDDMTCATAYLQYVVKYVLDNCKEDMDFFNTWIEKGIINRLSDVVEKNFVQLTYTDAIALLLRANKKFEFPVEWGCDLQSEHERYITEEAFGGCPVIVRDYPKEIKAFYMRQNDDGKTVAAMDMLVPRVGELIGGSQREERT
;
A
#
# COMPACT_ATOMS: atom_id res chain seq x y z
N MET A 1 -5.12 28.40 50.73
CA MET A 1 -4.77 26.99 50.97
C MET A 1 -3.95 26.51 49.79
N ALA A 2 -2.64 26.43 49.93
CA ALA A 2 -1.74 25.91 48.92
C ALA A 2 -1.70 24.38 49.05
N ALA A 3 -2.16 23.66 48.02
CA ALA A 3 -2.06 22.21 47.96
C ALA A 3 -0.64 21.85 47.48
N ALA A 4 0.17 21.32 48.39
CA ALA A 4 1.47 20.75 48.06
C ALA A 4 1.27 19.48 47.23
N LEU A 5 1.73 19.48 45.98
CA LEU A 5 1.85 18.29 45.15
C LEU A 5 3.00 17.44 45.69
N SER A 6 2.68 16.25 46.18
CA SER A 6 3.67 15.21 46.52
C SER A 6 4.44 14.79 45.25
N PRO A 7 5.75 14.53 45.32
CA PRO A 7 6.49 14.00 44.17
C PRO A 7 5.95 12.62 43.80
N ALA A 8 5.63 12.43 42.52
CA ALA A 8 5.21 11.15 41.98
C ALA A 8 6.34 10.12 42.16
N SER A 9 6.05 9.03 42.84
CA SER A 9 6.96 7.88 42.96
C SER A 9 7.29 7.34 41.57
N SER A 10 8.57 7.32 41.22
CA SER A 10 9.06 6.78 39.95
C SER A 10 8.63 5.32 39.81
N LEU A 11 7.73 5.02 38.87
CA LEU A 11 7.45 3.65 38.45
C LEU A 11 8.74 3.08 37.85
N ARG A 12 9.52 2.33 38.63
CA ARG A 12 10.63 1.51 38.13
C ARG A 12 10.03 0.37 37.31
N LEU A 13 9.70 0.66 36.05
CA LEU A 13 9.52 -0.38 35.05
C LEU A 13 10.83 -1.17 34.99
N LYS A 14 10.74 -2.50 35.07
CA LYS A 14 11.91 -3.36 34.87
C LYS A 14 12.45 -3.06 33.47
N PRO A 15 13.73 -2.66 33.31
CA PRO A 15 14.28 -2.42 31.99
C PRO A 15 14.22 -3.72 31.19
N LEU A 16 13.45 -3.72 30.10
CA LEU A 16 13.62 -4.72 29.06
C LEU A 16 15.01 -4.52 28.46
N SER A 17 15.71 -5.62 28.16
CA SER A 17 17.13 -5.64 27.77
C SER A 17 17.53 -4.51 26.81
N ALA A 18 18.53 -3.72 27.19
CA ALA A 18 19.01 -2.53 26.47
C ALA A 18 19.68 -2.84 25.11
N ALA A 19 19.98 -4.10 24.82
CA ALA A 19 20.53 -4.51 23.53
C ALA A 19 19.41 -5.03 22.63
N ARG A 20 18.71 -4.12 21.93
CA ARG A 20 18.09 -4.47 20.65
C ARG A 20 19.21 -4.42 19.62
N PHE A 21 19.54 -5.57 19.05
CA PHE A 21 20.57 -5.69 18.02
C PHE A 21 20.28 -4.69 16.90
N LEU A 22 21.31 -3.92 16.52
CA LEU A 22 21.38 -3.14 15.27
C LEU A 22 20.72 -3.96 14.15
N SER A 23 19.90 -3.32 13.33
CA SER A 23 19.36 -3.91 12.11
C SER A 23 20.52 -4.46 11.27
N ILE A 24 20.77 -5.76 11.35
CA ILE A 24 21.76 -6.43 10.52
C ILE A 24 21.05 -6.81 9.24
N TYR A 25 20.92 -5.87 8.31
CA TYR A 25 20.70 -6.22 6.91
C TYR A 25 21.87 -7.11 6.48
N ARG A 26 21.62 -8.41 6.38
CA ARG A 26 22.66 -9.40 6.13
C ARG A 26 23.12 -9.25 4.69
N ARG A 27 24.25 -8.56 4.50
CA ARG A 27 24.97 -8.47 3.22
C ARG A 27 25.21 -9.88 2.68
N GLN A 28 24.56 -10.23 1.57
CA GLN A 28 24.86 -11.47 0.86
C GLN A 28 26.19 -11.26 0.13
N THR A 29 27.29 -11.60 0.80
CA THR A 29 28.60 -11.65 0.14
C THR A 29 28.72 -13.01 -0.53
N ASP A 30 28.85 -12.99 -1.85
CA ASP A 30 29.06 -14.17 -2.70
C ASP A 30 30.38 -14.87 -2.31
N PRO A 31 30.37 -16.17 -1.93
CA PRO A 31 31.58 -16.88 -1.51
C PRO A 31 32.62 -17.11 -2.62
N ASN A 32 32.30 -16.78 -3.89
CA ASN A 32 33.10 -17.20 -5.04
C ASN A 32 33.85 -16.08 -5.80
N LYS A 33 34.25 -15.00 -5.12
CA LYS A 33 35.24 -14.06 -5.68
C LYS A 33 36.60 -14.20 -5.02
N THR A 34 37.43 -15.05 -5.60
CA THR A 34 38.90 -15.02 -5.44
C THR A 34 39.46 -13.71 -6.01
N ILE A 35 40.10 -12.91 -5.17
CA ILE A 35 40.92 -11.75 -5.57
C ILE A 35 42.39 -12.07 -5.22
N PRO A 36 43.39 -11.68 -6.04
CA PRO A 36 44.75 -12.19 -5.95
C PRO A 36 45.54 -11.63 -4.76
N THR A 37 46.34 -12.50 -4.16
CA THR A 37 47.37 -12.23 -3.16
C THR A 37 48.52 -11.40 -3.72
N THR A 38 48.80 -10.24 -3.10
CA THR A 38 50.15 -9.79 -2.69
C THR A 38 50.04 -8.48 -1.94
N LEU A 39 50.39 -8.44 -0.65
CA LEU A 39 51.31 -7.43 -0.09
C LEU A 39 51.66 -7.74 1.38
N THR A 40 52.94 -7.55 1.63
CA THR A 40 53.81 -7.78 2.78
C THR A 40 53.43 -7.14 4.11
N ASN A 41 53.69 -7.90 5.18
CA ASN A 41 54.24 -7.54 6.50
C ASN A 41 54.00 -6.14 7.08
N LEU A 42 53.33 -6.09 8.25
CA LEU A 42 53.86 -5.42 9.45
C LEU A 42 53.20 -6.00 10.71
N THR A 43 54.06 -6.49 11.61
CA THR A 43 53.83 -6.92 13.00
C THR A 43 53.26 -5.77 13.83
N THR A 44 52.30 -5.96 14.75
CA THR A 44 52.51 -6.45 16.14
C THR A 44 51.19 -6.89 16.81
N LYS A 45 51.23 -8.00 17.58
CA LYS A 45 50.19 -8.49 18.52
C LYS A 45 50.43 -7.96 19.96
N PRO A 46 49.45 -8.07 20.89
CA PRO A 46 49.31 -9.28 21.75
C PRO A 46 47.85 -9.81 21.76
N ARG A 47 47.55 -11.08 21.39
CA ARG A 47 47.44 -12.33 22.19
C ARG A 47 46.43 -12.25 23.37
N PHE A 48 45.17 -12.68 23.21
CA PHE A 48 44.56 -14.05 23.37
C PHE A 48 44.33 -14.48 24.86
N PRO A 49 43.33 -15.34 25.23
CA PRO A 49 42.82 -16.49 24.47
C PRO A 49 41.28 -16.77 24.50
N PRO A 50 40.82 -17.80 23.75
CA PRO A 50 39.41 -18.10 23.45
C PRO A 50 38.86 -19.27 24.29
N LYS A 51 37.55 -19.55 24.18
CA LYS A 51 37.02 -20.92 24.01
C LYS A 51 35.51 -20.95 23.65
N PRO A 52 35.04 -22.06 23.05
CA PRO A 52 33.90 -22.13 22.14
C PRO A 52 32.64 -22.64 22.84
N LEU A 53 31.48 -22.51 22.20
CA LEU A 53 30.39 -23.47 22.32
C LEU A 53 29.59 -23.51 21.01
N ARG A 54 29.66 -24.67 20.35
CA ARG A 54 28.69 -25.11 19.33
C ARG A 54 27.33 -25.26 20.01
N TYR A 55 26.26 -24.79 19.38
CA TYR A 55 24.98 -25.50 19.47
C TYR A 55 24.29 -25.54 18.11
N SER A 56 24.02 -26.78 17.71
CA SER A 56 23.17 -27.20 16.62
C SER A 56 21.73 -26.78 16.90
N ILE A 57 21.04 -26.18 15.93
CA ILE A 57 19.59 -25.98 15.98
C ILE A 57 18.95 -27.23 15.38
N THR A 58 18.45 -28.10 16.26
CA THR A 58 17.44 -29.10 15.91
C THR A 58 16.06 -28.46 16.04
N LEU A 59 15.28 -28.53 14.95
CA LEU A 59 13.84 -28.26 14.98
C LEU A 59 13.14 -29.27 15.89
N SER A 60 12.36 -28.78 16.85
CA SER A 60 11.27 -29.56 17.43
C SER A 60 10.12 -28.65 17.87
N SER A 61 9.03 -28.76 17.12
CA SER A 61 7.63 -28.86 17.56
C SER A 61 7.33 -28.82 19.07
N VAL A 62 6.28 -28.07 19.45
CA VAL A 62 5.08 -28.51 20.25
C VAL A 62 4.54 -27.42 21.22
N LYS A 63 3.27 -27.05 20.98
CA LYS A 63 2.10 -26.74 21.86
C LYS A 63 2.08 -25.63 22.94
N ASP A 64 1.04 -24.80 22.78
CA ASP A 64 -0.03 -24.36 23.72
C ASP A 64 0.27 -23.99 25.19
N SER A 65 -0.07 -22.75 25.56
CA SER A 65 -1.05 -22.42 26.63
C SER A 65 -1.32 -20.89 26.72
N PRO A 66 -2.46 -20.44 27.32
CA PRO A 66 -3.15 -19.21 26.91
C PRO A 66 -3.08 -18.07 27.94
N LEU A 67 -3.14 -16.81 27.48
CA LEU A 67 -3.52 -15.67 28.33
C LEU A 67 -4.20 -14.52 27.55
N SER A 68 -5.50 -14.42 27.79
CA SER A 68 -6.34 -13.24 28.06
C SER A 68 -6.26 -11.97 27.20
N SER A 69 -7.33 -11.81 26.41
CA SER A 69 -8.19 -10.61 26.27
C SER A 69 -7.62 -9.28 25.76
N SER A 70 -7.94 -8.97 24.50
CA SER A 70 -8.38 -7.61 24.12
C SER A 70 -9.55 -7.70 23.14
N ASN A 71 -10.73 -7.28 23.59
CA ASN A 71 -11.95 -7.19 22.80
C ASN A 71 -11.78 -6.17 21.65
N ARG A 72 -11.78 -6.65 20.40
CA ARG A 72 -12.13 -5.83 19.24
C ARG A 72 -13.21 -6.53 18.44
N ARG A 73 -14.36 -5.85 18.33
CA ARG A 73 -15.51 -6.21 17.51
C ARG A 73 -15.05 -6.55 16.08
N ARG A 74 -15.38 -7.74 15.60
CA ARG A 74 -15.29 -8.13 14.19
C ARG A 74 -16.72 -8.35 13.70
N PHE A 75 -17.16 -7.55 12.73
CA PHE A 75 -18.45 -7.70 12.06
C PHE A 75 -18.22 -8.07 10.58
N CYS A 76 -19.09 -8.94 10.08
CA CYS A 76 -19.15 -9.60 8.76
C CYS A 76 -17.97 -10.57 8.51
N THR A 77 -18.14 -11.89 8.58
CA THR A 77 -18.97 -12.77 7.73
C THR A 77 -19.16 -14.13 8.45
N VAL A 78 -20.24 -14.87 8.15
CA VAL A 78 -20.74 -16.11 8.81
C VAL A 78 -21.46 -15.86 10.14
N VAL A 79 -22.78 -15.70 10.07
CA VAL A 79 -23.68 -16.04 11.19
C VAL A 79 -24.35 -17.35 10.80
N THR A 80 -23.75 -18.47 11.18
CA THR A 80 -24.46 -19.72 11.39
C THR A 80 -25.02 -19.71 12.80
N GLY A 81 -26.27 -20.12 12.95
CA GLY A 81 -26.94 -20.19 14.23
C GLY A 81 -26.31 -21.26 15.11
N ALA A 82 -25.51 -20.82 16.09
CA ALA A 82 -25.12 -21.61 17.25
C ALA A 82 -24.86 -20.65 18.44
N LEU A 83 -25.91 -19.93 18.85
CA LEU A 83 -25.97 -19.31 20.19
C LEU A 83 -26.83 -20.19 21.09
N SER A 84 -26.38 -21.42 21.31
CA SER A 84 -26.90 -22.31 22.36
C SER A 84 -25.98 -23.48 22.74
N SER A 85 -24.83 -23.69 22.09
CA SER A 85 -23.83 -24.67 22.53
C SER A 85 -22.44 -24.04 22.49
N GLY A 86 -21.79 -23.94 23.65
CA GLY A 86 -20.50 -23.27 23.85
C GLY A 86 -19.30 -23.98 23.22
N GLU A 87 -19.31 -24.19 21.91
CA GLU A 87 -18.15 -24.63 21.15
C GLU A 87 -17.41 -23.43 20.55
N ALA A 88 -16.08 -23.53 20.49
CA ALA A 88 -15.21 -22.50 19.95
C ALA A 88 -15.55 -22.24 18.48
N VAL A 89 -15.78 -20.97 18.13
CA VAL A 89 -16.00 -20.53 16.75
C VAL A 89 -14.69 -20.75 15.98
N GLU A 90 -14.64 -21.81 15.19
CA GLU A 90 -13.55 -22.06 14.25
C GLU A 90 -13.59 -20.97 13.17
N SER A 91 -12.45 -20.32 12.94
CA SER A 91 -12.33 -19.25 11.96
C SER A 91 -12.64 -19.77 10.55
N ALA A 92 -13.67 -19.22 9.90
CA ALA A 92 -13.94 -19.49 8.50
C ALA A 92 -12.73 -19.04 7.65
N LYS A 93 -12.04 -20.02 7.04
CA LYS A 93 -11.03 -19.79 6.01
C LYS A 93 -11.70 -19.12 4.81
N ARG A 94 -10.96 -18.22 4.16
CA ARG A 94 -11.36 -17.60 2.88
C ARG A 94 -11.74 -18.69 1.88
N GLU A 95 -12.87 -18.52 1.20
CA GLU A 95 -13.14 -19.29 -0.03
C GLU A 95 -11.98 -19.01 -1.00
N GLY A 96 -11.24 -20.07 -1.33
CA GLY A 96 -9.87 -20.00 -1.86
C GLY A 96 -8.85 -20.86 -1.12
N GLY A 97 -9.26 -21.68 -0.15
CA GLY A 97 -8.44 -22.78 0.37
C GLY A 97 -8.05 -23.77 -0.75
N PRO A 98 -6.98 -24.58 -0.57
CA PRO A 98 -6.48 -25.50 -1.59
C PRO A 98 -7.49 -26.56 -2.07
N ASP A 99 -8.60 -26.75 -1.34
CA ASP A 99 -9.69 -27.68 -1.65
C ASP A 99 -10.90 -27.03 -2.34
N GLU A 100 -10.92 -25.69 -2.54
CA GLU A 100 -12.02 -24.93 -3.15
C GLU A 100 -13.41 -25.25 -2.55
N GLY A 101 -13.46 -25.53 -1.25
CA GLY A 101 -14.71 -25.80 -0.52
C GLY A 101 -15.19 -27.25 -0.57
N LEU A 102 -14.43 -28.17 -1.16
CA LEU A 102 -14.74 -29.61 -1.17
C LEU A 102 -14.76 -30.24 0.24
N ASP A 103 -14.06 -29.64 1.20
CA ASP A 103 -14.06 -30.04 2.61
C ASP A 103 -15.41 -29.77 3.32
N ARG A 104 -16.27 -28.94 2.73
CA ARG A 104 -17.54 -28.47 3.30
C ARG A 104 -18.76 -29.07 2.62
N LEU A 105 -18.59 -30.07 1.76
CA LEU A 105 -19.69 -30.73 1.08
C LEU A 105 -20.71 -31.31 2.08
N GLY A 106 -21.99 -31.16 1.77
CA GLY A 106 -23.10 -31.59 2.62
C GLY A 106 -23.44 -30.64 3.77
N GLN A 107 -22.64 -29.60 4.01
CA GLN A 107 -22.96 -28.59 5.04
C GLN A 107 -24.01 -27.61 4.53
N THR A 108 -24.94 -27.24 5.42
CA THR A 108 -25.86 -26.13 5.19
C THR A 108 -25.13 -24.80 5.44
N LEU A 109 -25.05 -23.97 4.41
CA LEU A 109 -24.37 -22.67 4.44
C LEU A 109 -25.35 -21.53 4.15
N VAL A 110 -24.97 -20.35 4.64
CA VAL A 110 -25.67 -19.10 4.36
C VAL A 110 -24.72 -18.13 3.67
N VAL A 111 -25.08 -17.75 2.44
CA VAL A 111 -24.33 -16.80 1.61
C VAL A 111 -25.11 -15.50 1.54
N ARG A 112 -24.40 -14.38 1.71
CA ARG A 112 -24.97 -13.03 1.63
C ARG A 112 -24.12 -12.20 0.71
N GLY A 113 -24.74 -11.54 -0.26
CA GLY A 113 -24.00 -10.75 -1.22
C GLY A 113 -24.93 -10.18 -2.28
N TRP A 114 -24.33 -9.82 -3.41
CA TRP A 114 -25.06 -9.21 -4.52
C TRP A 114 -25.07 -10.08 -5.76
N VAL A 115 -26.19 -10.05 -6.47
CA VAL A 115 -26.37 -10.77 -7.74
C VAL A 115 -25.43 -10.20 -8.79
N ARG A 116 -24.54 -11.04 -9.31
CA ARG A 116 -23.66 -10.77 -10.46
C ARG A 116 -24.31 -11.12 -11.78
N THR A 117 -24.93 -12.28 -11.82
CA THR A 117 -25.62 -12.81 -12.99
C THR A 117 -26.79 -13.66 -12.48
N LEU A 118 -27.92 -13.55 -13.17
CA LEU A 118 -29.09 -14.39 -13.00
C LEU A 118 -29.38 -15.07 -14.33
N ARG A 119 -29.56 -16.39 -14.32
CA ARG A 119 -29.98 -17.18 -15.49
C ARG A 119 -31.15 -18.07 -15.08
N VAL A 120 -32.33 -17.73 -15.55
CA VAL A 120 -33.56 -18.50 -15.32
C VAL A 120 -33.74 -19.49 -16.47
N GLN A 121 -33.88 -20.77 -16.14
CA GLN A 121 -34.27 -21.83 -17.09
C GLN A 121 -35.61 -22.43 -16.64
N SER A 122 -36.20 -23.31 -17.46
CA SER A 122 -37.56 -23.84 -17.25
C SER A 122 -37.77 -24.58 -15.92
N SER A 123 -36.72 -25.18 -15.35
CA SER A 123 -36.81 -25.96 -14.09
C SER A 123 -35.80 -25.54 -13.01
N VAL A 124 -34.78 -24.76 -13.38
CA VAL A 124 -33.67 -24.40 -12.50
C VAL A 124 -33.24 -22.97 -12.78
N THR A 125 -32.95 -22.22 -11.72
CA THR A 125 -32.37 -20.89 -11.78
C THR A 125 -30.95 -20.91 -11.23
N PHE A 126 -30.02 -20.32 -11.98
CA PHE A 126 -28.63 -20.14 -11.57
C PHE A 126 -28.41 -18.67 -11.18
N ILE A 127 -28.03 -18.45 -9.93
CA ILE A 127 -27.74 -17.14 -9.36
C ILE A 127 -26.26 -17.11 -8.98
N GLU A 128 -25.49 -16.22 -9.60
CA GLU A 128 -24.12 -15.97 -9.17
C GLU A 128 -24.12 -14.85 -8.14
N VAL A 129 -23.69 -15.15 -6.91
CA VAL A 129 -23.61 -14.19 -5.80
C VAL A 129 -22.15 -13.87 -5.51
N ASN A 130 -21.85 -12.58 -5.30
CA ASN A 130 -20.53 -12.13 -4.88
C ASN A 130 -20.68 -11.14 -3.72
N ASP A 131 -19.86 -11.32 -2.70
CA ASP A 131 -19.84 -10.50 -1.49
C ASP A 131 -18.64 -9.53 -1.45
N GLY A 132 -17.74 -9.62 -2.44
CA GLY A 132 -16.53 -8.81 -2.57
C GLY A 132 -15.31 -9.38 -1.85
N SER A 133 -15.45 -10.46 -1.08
CA SER A 133 -14.35 -11.09 -0.33
C SER A 133 -13.24 -11.65 -1.25
N CYS A 134 -13.63 -12.16 -2.42
CA CYS A 134 -12.76 -12.68 -3.47
C CYS A 134 -13.27 -12.27 -4.86
N LEU A 135 -12.54 -12.65 -5.91
CA LEU A 135 -12.97 -12.37 -7.29
C LEU A 135 -14.06 -13.34 -7.74
N SER A 136 -13.95 -14.61 -7.32
CA SER A 136 -14.90 -15.67 -7.65
C SER A 136 -16.31 -15.40 -7.11
N ASN A 137 -17.29 -15.97 -7.81
CA ASN A 137 -18.68 -15.93 -7.42
C ASN A 137 -19.08 -17.29 -6.83
N MET A 138 -19.95 -17.27 -5.83
CA MET A 138 -20.65 -18.48 -5.42
C MET A 138 -21.83 -18.73 -6.37
N GLN A 139 -21.86 -19.90 -7.00
CA GLN A 139 -23.02 -20.32 -7.80
C GLN A 139 -24.08 -20.91 -6.88
N CYS A 140 -25.26 -20.29 -6.87
CA CYS A 140 -26.45 -20.77 -6.19
C CYS A 140 -27.42 -21.36 -7.22
N VAL A 141 -27.79 -22.61 -7.04
CA VAL A 141 -28.71 -23.36 -7.91
C VAL A 141 -30.03 -23.53 -7.19
N MET A 142 -31.08 -22.90 -7.73
CA MET A 142 -32.41 -22.86 -7.12
C MET A 142 -33.44 -23.54 -8.01
N SER A 143 -34.13 -24.53 -7.46
CA SER A 143 -35.25 -25.23 -8.12
C SER A 143 -36.58 -24.56 -7.75
N SER A 144 -37.63 -24.84 -8.51
CA SER A 144 -38.96 -24.22 -8.33
C SER A 144 -39.63 -24.55 -6.99
N ASP A 145 -39.18 -25.59 -6.30
CA ASP A 145 -39.64 -26.04 -4.98
C ASP A 145 -38.95 -25.32 -3.81
N ALA A 146 -37.90 -24.54 -4.06
CA ALA A 146 -37.17 -23.82 -3.01
C ALA A 146 -37.98 -22.63 -2.44
N GLU A 147 -37.84 -22.37 -1.13
CA GLU A 147 -38.52 -21.26 -0.48
C GLU A 147 -38.02 -19.91 -1.04
N GLY A 148 -38.94 -19.06 -1.50
CA GLY A 148 -38.64 -17.75 -2.09
C GLY A 148 -38.48 -17.75 -3.61
N TYR A 149 -38.80 -18.85 -4.31
CA TYR A 149 -38.72 -18.93 -5.77
C TYR A 149 -39.68 -17.95 -6.48
N ASP A 150 -40.79 -17.61 -5.84
CA ASP A 150 -41.75 -16.59 -6.27
C ASP A 150 -41.09 -15.21 -6.50
N GLN A 151 -40.03 -14.88 -5.75
CA GLN A 151 -39.25 -13.65 -5.94
C GLN A 151 -38.40 -13.66 -7.23
N VAL A 152 -37.99 -14.86 -7.68
CA VAL A 152 -37.32 -15.04 -8.98
C VAL A 152 -38.35 -14.93 -10.10
N GLU A 153 -39.47 -15.65 -9.99
CA GLU A 153 -40.52 -15.72 -11.01
C GLU A 153 -41.19 -14.35 -11.26
N SER A 154 -41.43 -13.58 -10.21
CA SER A 154 -41.94 -12.21 -10.29
C SER A 154 -40.96 -11.19 -10.87
N GLY A 155 -39.71 -11.59 -11.16
CA GLY A 155 -38.69 -10.72 -11.72
C GLY A 155 -38.17 -9.66 -10.74
N LEU A 156 -38.40 -9.84 -9.43
CA LEU A 156 -37.90 -8.91 -8.42
C LEU A 156 -36.37 -9.00 -8.30
N ILE A 157 -35.80 -10.19 -8.47
CA ILE A 157 -34.35 -10.42 -8.39
C ILE A 157 -33.69 -10.01 -9.70
N ALA A 158 -32.81 -9.02 -9.64
CA ALA A 158 -32.06 -8.53 -10.80
C ALA A 158 -30.57 -8.38 -10.47
N THR A 159 -29.74 -8.19 -11.50
CA THR A 159 -28.32 -7.85 -11.33
C THR A 159 -28.17 -6.65 -10.40
N GLY A 160 -27.32 -6.79 -9.39
CA GLY A 160 -27.08 -5.77 -8.38
C GLY A 160 -27.98 -5.89 -7.14
N ALA A 161 -29.00 -6.73 -7.13
CA ALA A 161 -29.85 -6.95 -5.96
C ALA A 161 -29.05 -7.62 -4.84
N SER A 162 -29.41 -7.33 -3.59
CA SER A 162 -28.79 -7.93 -2.40
C SER A 162 -29.64 -9.08 -1.88
N LEU A 163 -28.98 -10.22 -1.62
CA LEU A 163 -29.62 -11.48 -1.28
C LEU A 163 -29.07 -12.07 0.02
N TRP A 164 -29.93 -12.80 0.70
CA TRP A 164 -29.61 -13.80 1.70
C TRP A 164 -30.02 -15.17 1.14
N VAL A 165 -29.08 -16.10 1.03
CA VAL A 165 -29.31 -17.42 0.42
C VAL A 165 -28.84 -18.50 1.36
N GLN A 166 -29.73 -19.41 1.73
CA GLN A 166 -29.42 -20.61 2.51
C GLN A 166 -29.56 -21.84 1.63
N GLY A 167 -28.62 -22.77 1.75
CA GLY A 167 -28.65 -24.02 1.01
C GLY A 167 -27.57 -25.00 1.45
N ILE A 168 -27.53 -26.15 0.79
CA ILE A 168 -26.54 -27.21 1.04
C ILE A 168 -25.44 -27.10 -0.02
N LEU A 169 -24.18 -27.12 0.42
CA LEU A 169 -23.03 -27.15 -0.48
C LEU A 169 -22.89 -28.54 -1.12
N VAL A 170 -22.88 -28.60 -2.45
CA VAL A 170 -22.80 -29.86 -3.21
C VAL A 170 -21.71 -29.78 -4.28
N PRO A 171 -21.20 -30.93 -4.78
CA PRO A 171 -20.30 -30.94 -5.92
C PRO A 171 -21.02 -30.33 -7.13
N SER A 172 -20.36 -29.40 -7.82
CA SER A 172 -20.97 -28.81 -9.01
C SER A 172 -20.98 -29.80 -10.17
N GLN A 173 -22.05 -29.77 -10.95
CA GLN A 173 -22.12 -30.49 -12.22
C GLN A 173 -21.43 -29.71 -13.36
N GLY A 174 -21.05 -28.44 -13.12
CA GLY A 174 -20.37 -27.59 -14.08
C GLY A 174 -18.86 -27.78 -14.09
N SER A 175 -18.21 -27.47 -15.20
CA SER A 175 -16.74 -27.55 -15.33
C SER A 175 -15.99 -26.31 -14.85
N LYS A 176 -16.70 -25.21 -14.53
CA LYS A 176 -16.10 -23.92 -14.18
C LYS A 176 -15.91 -23.71 -12.67
N GLN A 177 -16.52 -24.55 -11.85
CA GLN A 177 -16.46 -24.47 -10.39
C GLN A 177 -16.53 -25.88 -9.82
N LYS A 178 -15.89 -26.13 -8.67
CA LYS A 178 -15.91 -27.47 -8.04
C LYS A 178 -17.13 -27.69 -7.16
N VAL A 179 -17.68 -26.62 -6.59
CA VAL A 179 -18.83 -26.66 -5.68
C VAL A 179 -19.90 -25.66 -6.11
N GLU A 180 -21.14 -25.94 -5.72
CA GLU A 180 -22.27 -25.03 -5.86
C GLU A 180 -23.23 -25.16 -4.68
N LEU A 181 -23.99 -24.11 -4.40
CA LEU A 181 -24.96 -24.09 -3.32
C LEU A 181 -26.34 -24.49 -3.85
N LYS A 182 -26.83 -25.67 -3.47
CA LYS A 182 -28.22 -26.06 -3.75
C LYS A 182 -29.13 -25.30 -2.79
N VAL A 183 -29.87 -24.34 -3.31
CA VAL A 183 -30.66 -23.38 -2.52
C VAL A 183 -31.89 -24.05 -1.93
N GLU A 184 -32.06 -23.90 -0.62
CA GLU A 184 -33.27 -24.29 0.11
C GLU A 184 -34.17 -23.08 0.36
N LYS A 185 -33.57 -21.92 0.65
CA LYS A 185 -34.28 -20.68 0.97
C LYS A 185 -33.55 -19.45 0.44
N LEU A 186 -34.31 -18.54 -0.16
CA LEU A 186 -33.82 -17.26 -0.65
C LEU A 186 -34.67 -16.10 -0.13
N VAL A 187 -34.01 -15.06 0.35
CA VAL A 187 -34.64 -13.81 0.77
C VAL A 187 -33.94 -12.64 0.10
N MET A 188 -34.70 -11.82 -0.64
CA MET A 188 -34.21 -10.54 -1.10
C MET A 188 -34.13 -9.55 0.05
N ILE A 189 -32.94 -9.00 0.28
CA ILE A 189 -32.72 -7.95 1.29
C ILE A 189 -33.02 -6.58 0.69
N GLY A 190 -32.62 -6.36 -0.57
CA GLY A 190 -32.73 -5.06 -1.22
C GLY A 190 -32.77 -5.20 -2.74
N ARG A 191 -33.77 -4.55 -3.33
CA ARG A 191 -34.01 -4.51 -4.77
C ARG A 191 -32.92 -3.69 -5.49
N SER A 192 -32.62 -4.06 -6.73
CA SER A 192 -31.82 -3.23 -7.62
C SER A 192 -32.72 -2.51 -8.61
N ASP A 193 -32.50 -1.21 -8.76
CA ASP A 193 -33.21 -0.39 -9.74
C ASP A 193 -32.73 -0.74 -11.17
N PRO A 194 -33.62 -0.76 -12.18
CA PRO A 194 -33.23 -0.98 -13.59
C PRO A 194 -32.19 0.03 -14.12
N SER A 195 -32.15 1.24 -13.57
CA SER A 195 -31.15 2.28 -13.89
C SER A 195 -29.75 1.99 -13.33
N PHE A 196 -29.56 0.85 -12.63
CA PHE A 196 -28.26 0.44 -12.12
C PHE A 196 -27.19 0.47 -13.24
N PRO A 197 -26.14 1.30 -13.12
CA PRO A 197 -25.27 1.60 -14.26
C PRO A 197 -24.30 0.47 -14.60
N ILE A 198 -24.03 -0.44 -13.66
CA ILE A 198 -23.10 -1.57 -13.84
C ILE A 198 -23.89 -2.78 -14.33
N GLN A 199 -24.26 -2.73 -15.61
CA GLN A 199 -24.93 -3.82 -16.30
C GLN A 199 -23.93 -4.89 -16.76
N LYS A 200 -24.42 -6.05 -17.21
CA LYS A 200 -23.61 -7.16 -17.77
C LYS A 200 -23.08 -6.84 -19.18
N LYS A 201 -22.44 -5.68 -19.32
CA LYS A 201 -21.79 -5.21 -20.55
C LYS A 201 -20.43 -4.63 -20.22
N ARG A 202 -19.53 -4.59 -21.21
CA ARG A 202 -18.25 -3.92 -21.04
C ARG A 202 -18.49 -2.42 -20.83
N VAL A 203 -17.88 -1.87 -19.80
CA VAL A 203 -17.97 -0.46 -19.44
C VAL A 203 -16.56 0.13 -19.49
N SER A 204 -16.43 1.36 -20.02
CA SER A 204 -15.14 2.05 -20.07
C SER A 204 -14.67 2.47 -18.66
N ARG A 205 -13.36 2.64 -18.49
CA ARG A 205 -12.80 3.11 -17.21
C ARG A 205 -13.24 4.55 -16.92
N GLU A 206 -13.38 5.36 -17.96
CA GLU A 206 -13.87 6.74 -17.93
C GLU A 206 -15.28 6.82 -17.35
N PHE A 207 -16.20 5.98 -17.84
CA PHE A 207 -17.55 5.91 -17.29
C PHE A 207 -17.53 5.45 -15.82
N LEU A 208 -16.72 4.44 -15.48
CA LEU A 208 -16.60 3.97 -14.09
C LEU A 208 -16.03 5.04 -13.14
N ARG A 209 -15.22 5.99 -13.63
CA ARG A 209 -14.79 7.15 -12.83
C ARG A 209 -15.97 8.04 -12.44
N THR A 210 -16.95 8.24 -13.33
CA THR A 210 -18.18 9.00 -13.03
C THR A 210 -19.10 8.31 -12.01
N LYS A 211 -18.93 6.99 -11.82
CA LYS A 211 -19.69 6.16 -10.86
C LYS A 211 -18.76 5.55 -9.80
N ALA A 212 -17.84 6.36 -9.28
CA ALA A 212 -16.82 5.92 -8.33
C ALA A 212 -17.38 5.22 -7.07
N HIS A 213 -18.56 5.63 -6.59
CA HIS A 213 -19.23 5.02 -5.45
C HIS A 213 -19.76 3.59 -5.73
N LEU A 214 -19.93 3.20 -7.00
CA LEU A 214 -20.41 1.87 -7.38
C LEU A 214 -19.32 0.99 -8.00
N ARG A 215 -18.28 1.58 -8.61
CA ARG A 215 -17.26 0.81 -9.34
C ARG A 215 -16.56 -0.29 -8.53
N PRO A 216 -16.38 -0.23 -7.18
CA PRO A 216 -15.81 -1.36 -6.42
C PRO A 216 -16.60 -2.66 -6.60
N ARG A 217 -17.88 -2.56 -6.97
CA ARG A 217 -18.73 -3.69 -7.37
C ARG A 217 -18.43 -4.16 -8.80
N THR A 218 -17.25 -3.97 -9.35
CA THR A 218 -16.81 -4.57 -10.63
C THR A 218 -15.60 -5.45 -10.38
N ASN A 219 -15.34 -6.42 -11.25
CA ASN A 219 -14.20 -7.33 -11.11
C ASN A 219 -12.88 -6.55 -11.01
N THR A 220 -12.67 -5.58 -11.90
CA THR A 220 -11.44 -4.78 -11.94
C THR A 220 -11.22 -3.99 -10.66
N PHE A 221 -12.19 -3.20 -10.21
CA PHE A 221 -11.98 -2.33 -9.05
C PHE A 221 -12.10 -3.07 -7.72
N GLY A 222 -12.83 -4.21 -7.67
CA GLY A 222 -12.79 -5.12 -6.53
C GLY A 222 -11.39 -5.73 -6.35
N ALA A 223 -10.78 -6.22 -7.43
CA ALA A 223 -9.40 -6.72 -7.42
C ALA A 223 -8.40 -5.64 -7.02
N VAL A 224 -8.51 -4.42 -7.58
CA VAL A 224 -7.64 -3.29 -7.20
C VAL A 224 -7.76 -2.96 -5.72
N ALA A 225 -8.99 -2.94 -5.17
CA ALA A 225 -9.20 -2.64 -3.75
C ALA A 225 -8.59 -3.71 -2.84
N ARG A 226 -8.77 -5.01 -3.16
CA ARG A 226 -8.18 -6.12 -2.39
C ARG A 226 -6.66 -6.12 -2.43
N VAL A 227 -6.06 -5.91 -3.61
CA VAL A 227 -4.60 -5.83 -3.77
C VAL A 227 -4.05 -4.60 -3.04
N ARG A 228 -4.70 -3.43 -3.14
CA ARG A 228 -4.30 -2.23 -2.38
C ARG A 228 -4.34 -2.47 -0.86
N ASN A 229 -5.37 -3.17 -0.36
CA ASN A 229 -5.44 -3.56 1.04
C ASN A 229 -4.31 -4.51 1.44
N ALA A 230 -4.00 -5.51 0.60
CA ALA A 230 -2.89 -6.43 0.86
C ALA A 230 -1.54 -5.71 0.89
N LEU A 231 -1.31 -4.76 -0.01
CA LEU A 231 -0.13 -3.89 -0.01
C LEU A 231 -0.04 -3.07 1.28
N ALA A 232 -1.12 -2.41 1.70
CA ALA A 232 -1.12 -1.61 2.94
C ALA A 232 -0.79 -2.47 4.18
N TYR A 233 -1.36 -3.68 4.26
CA TYR A 233 -1.02 -4.64 5.31
C TYR A 233 0.45 -5.09 5.23
N ALA A 234 0.95 -5.40 4.04
CA ALA A 234 2.33 -5.81 3.82
C ALA A 234 3.31 -4.70 4.21
N THR A 235 2.99 -3.44 3.92
CA THR A 235 3.79 -2.27 4.33
C THR A 235 3.92 -2.20 5.84
N HIS A 236 2.80 -2.20 6.57
CA HIS A 236 2.85 -2.18 8.03
C HIS A 236 3.61 -3.38 8.60
N LYS A 237 3.40 -4.57 8.02
CA LYS A 237 4.09 -5.78 8.44
C LYS A 237 5.60 -5.67 8.22
N PHE A 238 6.04 -5.22 7.04
CA PHE A 238 7.46 -5.06 6.72
C PHE A 238 8.15 -4.15 7.74
N PHE A 239 7.65 -2.93 7.93
CA PHE A 239 8.29 -1.97 8.80
C PHE A 239 8.27 -2.41 10.27
N GLN A 240 7.13 -2.91 10.77
CA GLN A 240 7.03 -3.35 12.17
C GLN A 240 7.88 -4.60 12.47
N ASP A 241 7.96 -5.56 11.54
CA ASP A 241 8.82 -6.74 11.70
C ASP A 241 10.32 -6.37 11.69
N ASN A 242 10.68 -5.27 11.01
CA ASN A 242 12.04 -4.72 10.99
C ASN A 242 12.29 -3.69 12.11
N GLY A 243 11.37 -3.53 13.06
CA GLY A 243 11.58 -2.71 14.26
C GLY A 243 11.21 -1.23 14.13
N PHE A 244 10.69 -0.80 12.98
CA PHE A 244 10.26 0.59 12.76
C PHE A 244 9.01 0.91 13.57
N VAL A 245 8.89 2.16 14.01
CA VAL A 245 7.70 2.70 14.67
C VAL A 245 6.87 3.50 13.68
N TRP A 246 5.58 3.19 13.58
CA TRP A 246 4.65 4.01 12.80
C TRP A 246 4.38 5.33 13.52
N VAL A 247 4.54 6.44 12.81
CA VAL A 247 4.27 7.78 13.31
C VAL A 247 3.21 8.45 12.43
N SER A 248 2.21 9.04 13.07
CA SER A 248 1.21 9.86 12.40
C SER A 248 1.70 11.31 12.35
N SER A 249 2.30 11.71 11.24
CA SER A 249 2.70 13.11 11.00
C SER A 249 1.47 14.03 10.87
N PRO A 250 1.58 15.33 11.22
CA PRO A 250 0.52 16.30 11.02
C PRO A 250 0.18 16.49 9.54
N ILE A 251 -1.12 16.59 9.22
CA ILE A 251 -1.59 16.90 7.86
C ILE A 251 -1.64 18.41 7.61
N ILE A 252 -2.09 19.19 8.59
CA ILE A 252 -2.08 20.65 8.51
C ILE A 252 -0.71 21.13 8.97
N THR A 253 -0.04 21.93 8.15
CA THR A 253 1.33 22.39 8.36
C THR A 253 1.48 23.87 8.04
N ALA A 254 2.48 24.51 8.64
CA ALA A 254 2.95 25.84 8.23
C ALA A 254 4.31 25.76 7.51
N SER A 255 4.76 24.54 7.20
CA SER A 255 6.05 24.27 6.57
C SER A 255 5.86 23.76 5.16
N ASP A 256 6.69 24.25 4.25
CA ASP A 256 6.87 23.66 2.92
C ASP A 256 8.08 22.72 2.96
N CYS A 257 7.82 21.42 2.85
CA CYS A 257 8.85 20.39 2.91
C CYS A 257 9.66 20.33 1.60
N GLU A 258 9.03 20.58 0.45
CA GLU A 258 9.66 20.43 -0.87
C GLU A 258 10.21 21.76 -1.41
N GLY A 259 9.77 22.90 -0.85
CA GLY A 259 10.33 24.23 -1.11
C GLY A 259 10.02 24.81 -2.49
N ALA A 260 9.16 24.14 -3.27
CA ALA A 260 8.87 24.47 -4.65
C ALA A 260 7.43 24.11 -5.09
N GLY A 261 6.61 23.53 -4.20
CA GLY A 261 5.29 23.02 -4.53
C GLY A 261 4.17 24.02 -4.26
N GLU A 262 3.19 24.10 -5.16
CA GLU A 262 1.92 24.75 -4.84
C GLU A 262 1.22 23.92 -3.73
N GLN A 263 0.96 24.53 -2.57
CA GLN A 263 0.29 23.90 -1.43
C GLN A 263 -1.18 24.34 -1.34
N PHE A 264 -2.08 23.45 -0.91
CA PHE A 264 -3.47 23.84 -0.62
C PHE A 264 -3.52 24.62 0.69
N CYS A 265 -4.03 25.85 0.65
CA CYS A 265 -4.29 26.66 1.84
C CYS A 265 -5.49 26.14 2.63
N VAL A 266 -5.35 26.07 3.95
CA VAL A 266 -6.41 25.70 4.90
C VAL A 266 -6.72 26.92 5.75
N THR A 267 -7.90 27.50 5.55
CA THR A 267 -8.31 28.75 6.21
C THR A 267 -9.75 28.70 6.70
N THR A 268 -10.03 29.42 7.78
CA THR A 268 -11.38 29.66 8.31
C THR A 268 -11.87 31.09 8.06
N LEU A 269 -11.04 31.94 7.45
CA LEU A 269 -11.36 33.35 7.17
C LEU A 269 -12.45 33.54 6.12
N ILE A 270 -12.71 32.52 5.29
CA ILE A 270 -13.75 32.56 4.25
C ILE A 270 -15.01 31.88 4.80
N PRO A 271 -16.10 32.63 5.07
CA PRO A 271 -17.34 32.05 5.59
C PRO A 271 -18.02 31.14 4.57
N SER A 272 -18.48 29.98 5.01
CA SER A 272 -19.12 28.95 4.16
C SER A 272 -20.62 29.17 3.93
N SER A 273 -21.24 30.14 4.60
CA SER A 273 -22.68 30.41 4.52
C SER A 273 -22.98 31.62 3.64
N HIS A 274 -23.88 31.45 2.67
CA HIS A 274 -24.42 32.50 1.80
C HIS A 274 -25.20 33.61 2.53
N GLU A 275 -25.26 33.61 3.86
CA GLU A 275 -26.12 34.51 4.65
C GLU A 275 -25.44 35.82 5.09
N ALA A 276 -24.20 36.10 4.66
CA ALA A 276 -23.55 37.36 4.95
C ALA A 276 -22.74 37.93 3.76
N ALA A 277 -23.20 39.10 3.32
CA ALA A 277 -22.50 40.17 2.59
C ALA A 277 -22.45 40.11 1.05
N ASP A 278 -22.75 41.28 0.46
CA ASP A 278 -22.69 41.63 -0.95
C ASP A 278 -21.28 41.56 -1.57
N SER A 279 -20.25 41.15 -0.82
CA SER A 279 -18.98 40.64 -1.33
C SER A 279 -18.29 39.76 -0.28
N LEU A 280 -17.91 38.52 -0.65
CA LEU A 280 -17.16 37.61 0.23
C LEU A 280 -15.75 38.14 0.55
N ALA A 281 -15.19 38.96 -0.34
CA ALA A 281 -13.83 39.48 -0.25
C ALA A 281 -13.66 40.61 0.78
N ASP A 282 -14.72 41.36 1.09
CA ASP A 282 -14.64 42.46 2.08
C ASP A 282 -14.68 41.95 3.52
N SER A 283 -15.09 40.70 3.74
CA SER A 283 -15.16 40.06 5.07
C SER A 283 -13.82 39.51 5.57
N ILE A 284 -12.82 39.39 4.69
CA ILE A 284 -11.50 38.85 5.05
C ILE A 284 -10.74 39.92 5.85
N PRO A 285 -10.29 39.63 7.08
CA PRO A 285 -9.51 40.57 7.88
C PRO A 285 -8.24 41.00 7.14
N LYS A 286 -7.95 42.31 7.19
CA LYS A 286 -6.76 42.90 6.55
C LYS A 286 -5.92 43.66 7.57
N THR A 287 -4.61 43.63 7.36
CA THR A 287 -3.65 44.46 8.10
C THR A 287 -3.76 45.92 7.64
N GLU A 288 -3.09 46.84 8.35
CA GLU A 288 -3.01 48.26 7.97
C GLU A 288 -2.44 48.47 6.55
N ASP A 289 -1.58 47.56 6.10
CA ASP A 289 -0.96 47.55 4.77
C ASP A 289 -1.88 46.93 3.67
N GLY A 290 -3.07 46.46 4.05
CA GLY A 290 -4.05 45.89 3.12
C GLY A 290 -3.85 44.41 2.76
N PHE A 291 -2.87 43.73 3.35
CA PHE A 291 -2.68 42.27 3.21
C PHE A 291 -3.64 41.50 4.12
N ILE A 292 -3.82 40.19 3.87
CA ILE A 292 -4.61 39.32 4.74
C ILE A 292 -3.97 39.27 6.14
N ASP A 293 -4.76 39.55 7.17
CA ASP A 293 -4.36 39.41 8.56
C ASP A 293 -4.52 37.96 9.04
N TRP A 294 -3.49 37.16 8.80
CA TRP A 294 -3.44 35.75 9.20
C TRP A 294 -3.47 35.52 10.72
N SER A 295 -3.23 36.55 11.53
CA SER A 295 -3.33 36.40 12.99
C SER A 295 -4.76 36.12 13.46
N GLN A 296 -5.75 36.44 12.61
CA GLN A 296 -7.17 36.18 12.85
C GLN A 296 -7.66 34.86 12.26
N ASP A 297 -6.81 34.10 11.55
CA ASP A 297 -7.16 32.74 11.13
C ASP A 297 -7.03 31.75 12.30
N PHE A 298 -7.54 30.54 12.13
CA PHE A 298 -7.65 29.52 13.18
C PHE A 298 -6.32 29.20 13.89
N PHE A 299 -5.22 29.17 13.15
CA PHE A 299 -3.88 28.87 13.68
C PHE A 299 -3.05 30.12 14.02
N GLY A 300 -3.60 31.31 13.83
CA GLY A 300 -2.90 32.59 14.00
C GLY A 300 -1.73 32.82 13.03
N LYS A 301 -1.64 32.00 11.97
CA LYS A 301 -0.65 32.06 10.88
C LYS A 301 -1.16 31.26 9.69
N PRO A 302 -0.59 31.45 8.47
CA PRO A 302 -0.94 30.63 7.32
C PRO A 302 -0.76 29.13 7.60
N ALA A 303 -1.72 28.34 7.15
CA ALA A 303 -1.72 26.89 7.30
C ALA A 303 -2.09 26.23 5.96
N PHE A 304 -1.49 25.06 5.72
CA PHE A 304 -1.55 24.36 4.44
C PHE A 304 -1.73 22.86 4.65
N LEU A 305 -2.22 22.17 3.62
CA LEU A 305 -2.14 20.71 3.58
C LEU A 305 -0.71 20.28 3.22
N THR A 306 -0.20 19.31 3.96
CA THR A 306 1.19 18.87 3.82
C THR A 306 1.45 18.18 2.48
N VAL A 307 2.61 18.51 1.89
CA VAL A 307 3.15 17.81 0.72
C VAL A 307 3.91 16.55 1.12
N SER A 308 4.43 16.49 2.35
CA SER A 308 5.25 15.39 2.89
C SER A 308 5.31 15.41 4.42
N GLY A 309 5.34 14.24 5.06
CA GLY A 309 5.57 14.07 6.49
C GLY A 309 7.05 14.01 6.90
N GLN A 310 7.98 14.11 5.94
CA GLN A 310 9.40 13.84 6.12
C GLN A 310 10.05 14.66 7.25
N LEU A 311 9.90 15.99 7.25
CA LEU A 311 10.53 16.84 8.28
C LEU A 311 10.07 16.46 9.70
N ASN A 312 8.82 16.00 9.86
CA ASN A 312 8.36 15.47 11.13
C ASN A 312 8.99 14.10 11.41
N ALA A 313 9.05 13.20 10.44
CA ALA A 313 9.69 11.90 10.58
C ALA A 313 11.15 12.00 11.03
N GLU A 314 11.92 12.97 10.51
CA GLU A 314 13.30 13.27 10.94
C GLU A 314 13.38 13.55 12.44
N THR A 315 12.48 14.38 12.98
CA THR A 315 12.45 14.65 14.43
C THR A 315 12.16 13.38 15.26
N TYR A 316 11.27 12.51 14.78
CA TYR A 316 10.94 11.27 15.46
C TYR A 316 12.05 10.22 15.34
N ALA A 317 12.76 10.15 14.22
CA ALA A 317 13.89 9.24 14.03
C ALA A 317 14.99 9.49 15.08
N THR A 318 15.24 10.76 15.45
CA THR A 318 16.20 11.09 16.53
C THR A 318 15.77 10.60 17.92
N ALA A 319 14.48 10.29 18.12
CA ALA A 319 13.94 9.82 19.39
C ALA A 319 13.63 8.31 19.40
N LEU A 320 13.30 7.74 18.25
CA LEU A 320 12.77 6.38 18.10
C LEU A 320 13.63 5.49 17.17
N THR A 321 14.77 6.00 16.69
CA THR A 321 15.66 5.37 15.71
C THR A 321 15.00 5.27 14.32
N ASP A 322 14.24 4.21 14.06
CA ASP A 322 13.65 3.94 12.75
C ASP A 322 12.14 4.17 12.82
N VAL A 323 11.63 5.07 11.98
CA VAL A 323 10.22 5.43 11.93
C VAL A 323 9.68 5.41 10.51
N TYR A 324 8.37 5.34 10.35
CA TYR A 324 7.74 5.55 9.06
C TYR A 324 6.40 6.25 9.20
N THR A 325 6.07 7.10 8.23
CA THR A 325 4.72 7.63 8.04
C THR A 325 3.95 6.71 7.09
N PHE A 326 2.62 6.75 7.21
CA PHE A 326 1.72 6.21 6.20
C PHE A 326 0.45 7.04 6.27
N GLY A 327 0.33 8.02 5.37
CA GLY A 327 -0.72 9.04 5.44
C GLY A 327 -0.97 9.75 4.12
N PRO A 328 -2.06 10.54 4.05
CA PRO A 328 -2.38 11.33 2.88
C PRO A 328 -1.48 12.55 2.75
N THR A 329 -1.10 12.88 1.53
CA THR A 329 -0.37 14.09 1.15
C THR A 329 -1.02 14.74 -0.06
N PHE A 330 -0.71 16.02 -0.26
CA PHE A 330 -1.44 16.87 -1.19
C PHE A 330 -0.49 17.70 -2.04
N ARG A 331 -0.81 17.85 -3.33
CA ARG A 331 -0.10 18.74 -4.26
C ARG A 331 -1.12 19.57 -5.03
N ALA A 332 -0.99 20.88 -5.01
CA ALA A 332 -1.93 21.80 -5.64
C ALA A 332 -1.55 22.16 -7.08
N GLU A 333 -0.51 21.53 -7.64
CA GLU A 333 -0.09 21.73 -9.02
C GLU A 333 -1.25 21.50 -10.01
N ASN A 334 -1.40 22.42 -10.96
CA ASN A 334 -2.41 22.31 -12.02
C ASN A 334 -1.99 21.30 -13.11
N SER A 335 -1.88 20.02 -12.73
CA SER A 335 -1.40 18.93 -13.58
C SER A 335 -2.50 17.89 -13.80
N ASN A 336 -3.18 17.97 -14.96
CA ASN A 336 -4.19 16.98 -15.36
C ASN A 336 -3.61 15.92 -16.28
N THR A 337 -2.95 14.91 -15.69
CA THR A 337 -2.33 13.81 -16.42
C THR A 337 -2.85 12.45 -15.95
N SER A 338 -2.44 11.37 -16.61
CA SER A 338 -2.86 10.01 -16.22
C SER A 338 -2.19 9.46 -14.94
N ARG A 339 -1.22 10.18 -14.36
CA ARG A 339 -0.40 9.73 -13.23
C ARG A 339 -0.46 10.62 -11.99
N HIS A 340 -0.83 11.89 -12.15
CA HIS A 340 -0.86 12.84 -11.04
C HIS A 340 -2.24 12.86 -10.35
N LEU A 341 -2.21 13.00 -9.01
CA LEU A 341 -3.39 13.19 -8.17
C LEU A 341 -3.10 14.37 -7.22
N ALA A 342 -4.11 15.21 -6.98
CA ALA A 342 -3.99 16.28 -5.99
C ALA A 342 -3.98 15.78 -4.54
N GLU A 343 -4.56 14.60 -4.29
CA GLU A 343 -4.51 13.87 -3.02
C GLU A 343 -4.05 12.44 -3.30
N PHE A 344 -2.98 12.03 -2.62
CA PHE A 344 -2.44 10.68 -2.70
C PHE A 344 -1.91 10.25 -1.33
N TRP A 345 -1.42 9.02 -1.24
CA TRP A 345 -0.91 8.46 0.01
C TRP A 345 0.57 8.19 -0.14
N MET A 346 1.37 8.68 0.80
CA MET A 346 2.80 8.39 0.87
C MET A 346 3.12 7.50 2.07
N ILE A 347 4.22 6.78 1.90
CA ILE A 347 4.83 5.93 2.90
C ILE A 347 6.27 6.41 3.00
N GLU A 348 6.63 7.05 4.11
CA GLU A 348 7.88 7.79 4.23
C GLU A 348 8.66 7.22 5.43
N PRO A 349 9.53 6.21 5.21
CA PRO A 349 10.43 5.73 6.24
C PRO A 349 11.59 6.72 6.46
N GLU A 350 12.01 6.88 7.70
CA GLU A 350 13.17 7.69 8.10
C GLU A 350 14.01 6.87 9.09
N LEU A 351 15.31 6.72 8.79
CA LEU A 351 16.22 5.82 9.48
C LEU A 351 17.34 6.62 10.16
N ALA A 352 17.46 6.51 11.48
CA ALA A 352 18.58 7.15 12.19
C ALA A 352 19.88 6.38 11.95
N PHE A 353 21.01 7.11 11.87
CA PHE A 353 22.35 6.56 11.62
C PHE A 353 22.54 5.86 10.26
N ALA A 354 21.60 6.01 9.33
CA ALA A 354 21.67 5.46 7.99
C ALA A 354 22.38 6.42 7.01
N ASP A 355 23.13 5.87 6.07
CA ASP A 355 23.63 6.60 4.89
C ASP A 355 22.76 6.35 3.64
N LEU A 356 23.13 6.92 2.49
CA LEU A 356 22.40 6.70 1.23
C LEU A 356 22.36 5.22 0.80
N ASN A 357 23.39 4.43 1.11
CA ASN A 357 23.38 3.00 0.77
C ASN A 357 22.39 2.22 1.63
N ASP A 358 22.27 2.59 2.90
CA ASP A 358 21.27 2.02 3.81
C ASP A 358 19.85 2.37 3.34
N ASP A 359 19.62 3.62 2.91
CA ASP A 359 18.36 4.08 2.31
C ASP A 359 17.99 3.27 1.06
N MET A 360 18.91 3.18 0.08
CA MET A 360 18.72 2.37 -1.12
C MET A 360 18.45 0.88 -0.79
N THR A 361 19.15 0.33 0.21
CA THR A 361 18.96 -1.07 0.64
C THR A 361 17.58 -1.28 1.27
N CYS A 362 17.13 -0.36 2.12
CA CYS A 362 15.81 -0.37 2.72
C CYS A 362 14.72 -0.29 1.64
N ALA A 363 14.84 0.65 0.70
CA ALA A 363 13.92 0.83 -0.41
C ALA A 363 13.81 -0.44 -1.28
N THR A 364 14.94 -1.06 -1.63
CA THR A 364 14.94 -2.32 -2.41
C THR A 364 14.28 -3.46 -1.64
N ALA A 365 14.66 -3.66 -0.38
CA ALA A 365 14.10 -4.73 0.45
C ALA A 365 12.59 -4.55 0.65
N TYR A 366 12.14 -3.31 0.88
CA TYR A 366 10.74 -2.96 1.02
C TYR A 366 9.94 -3.29 -0.24
N LEU A 367 10.40 -2.80 -1.40
CA LEU A 367 9.71 -3.03 -2.67
C LEU A 367 9.63 -4.53 -3.01
N GLN A 368 10.74 -5.25 -2.90
CA GLN A 368 10.77 -6.70 -3.12
C GLN A 368 9.81 -7.44 -2.18
N TYR A 369 9.78 -7.06 -0.90
CA TYR A 369 8.89 -7.68 0.07
C TYR A 369 7.41 -7.48 -0.27
N VAL A 370 6.97 -6.25 -0.55
CA VAL A 370 5.53 -5.98 -0.81
C VAL A 370 5.07 -6.59 -2.13
N VAL A 371 5.93 -6.59 -3.17
CA VAL A 371 5.63 -7.25 -4.45
C VAL A 371 5.52 -8.76 -4.25
N LYS A 372 6.48 -9.38 -3.56
CA LYS A 372 6.42 -10.81 -3.21
C LYS A 372 5.16 -11.14 -2.41
N TYR A 373 4.82 -10.32 -1.43
CA TYR A 373 3.63 -10.52 -0.61
C TYR A 373 2.35 -10.57 -1.47
N VAL A 374 2.19 -9.66 -2.44
CA VAL A 374 1.04 -9.67 -3.35
C VAL A 374 1.02 -10.89 -4.26
N LEU A 375 2.17 -11.28 -4.81
CA LEU A 375 2.26 -12.48 -5.66
C LEU A 375 1.88 -13.75 -4.88
N ASP A 376 2.29 -13.84 -3.62
CA ASP A 376 2.03 -14.99 -2.76
C ASP A 376 0.59 -15.00 -2.19
N ASN A 377 -0.02 -13.83 -1.94
CA ASN A 377 -1.28 -13.71 -1.19
C ASN A 377 -2.50 -13.20 -2.00
N CYS A 378 -2.31 -12.75 -3.24
CA CYS A 378 -3.37 -12.19 -4.09
C CYS A 378 -3.49 -12.90 -5.44
N LYS A 379 -3.18 -14.20 -5.48
CA LYS A 379 -3.08 -14.98 -6.72
C LYS A 379 -4.27 -14.80 -7.67
N GLU A 380 -5.50 -14.94 -7.18
CA GLU A 380 -6.71 -14.83 -7.99
C GLU A 380 -6.85 -13.45 -8.67
N ASP A 381 -6.60 -12.38 -7.92
CA ASP A 381 -6.64 -11.01 -8.43
C ASP A 381 -5.49 -10.73 -9.41
N MET A 382 -4.31 -11.29 -9.14
CA MET A 382 -3.14 -11.17 -10.03
C MET A 382 -3.33 -11.93 -11.34
N ASP A 383 -3.91 -13.12 -11.31
CA ASP A 383 -4.25 -13.90 -12.50
C ASP A 383 -5.28 -13.15 -13.37
N PHE A 384 -6.24 -12.48 -12.72
CA PHE A 384 -7.17 -11.60 -13.40
C PHE A 384 -6.47 -10.41 -14.06
N PHE A 385 -5.54 -9.73 -13.37
CA PHE A 385 -4.76 -8.65 -13.96
C PHE A 385 -3.90 -9.12 -15.13
N ASN A 386 -3.26 -10.27 -15.01
CA ASN A 386 -2.44 -10.85 -16.05
C ASN A 386 -3.26 -11.21 -17.30
N THR A 387 -4.51 -11.60 -17.13
CA THR A 387 -5.38 -11.98 -18.25
C THR A 387 -6.04 -10.76 -18.91
N TRP A 388 -6.57 -9.83 -18.09
CA TRP A 388 -7.52 -8.82 -18.56
C TRP A 388 -7.01 -7.37 -18.53
N ILE A 389 -5.92 -7.10 -17.81
CA ILE A 389 -5.40 -5.74 -17.62
C ILE A 389 -4.07 -5.56 -18.34
N GLU A 390 -3.09 -6.41 -18.07
CA GLU A 390 -1.76 -6.36 -18.65
C GLU A 390 -1.17 -7.76 -18.70
N LYS A 391 -1.07 -8.33 -19.91
CA LYS A 391 -0.41 -9.61 -20.12
C LYS A 391 1.06 -9.52 -19.76
N GLY A 392 1.53 -10.44 -18.94
CA GLY A 392 2.92 -10.48 -18.47
C GLY A 392 3.17 -9.69 -17.18
N ILE A 393 2.16 -9.09 -16.55
CA ILE A 393 2.34 -8.35 -15.29
C ILE A 393 2.93 -9.22 -14.18
N ILE A 394 2.55 -10.50 -14.09
CA ILE A 394 3.11 -11.42 -13.09
C ILE A 394 4.60 -11.64 -13.32
N ASN A 395 5.02 -11.83 -14.58
CA ASN A 395 6.43 -12.01 -14.91
C ASN A 395 7.22 -10.74 -14.60
N ARG A 396 6.69 -9.57 -14.98
CA ARG A 396 7.31 -8.26 -14.69
C ARG A 396 7.47 -8.01 -13.18
N LEU A 397 6.48 -8.39 -12.38
CA LEU A 397 6.56 -8.25 -10.92
C LEU A 397 7.49 -9.30 -10.30
N SER A 398 7.54 -10.52 -10.85
CA SER A 398 8.49 -11.55 -10.41
C SER A 398 9.92 -11.10 -10.67
N ASP A 399 10.17 -10.47 -11.82
CA ASP A 399 11.47 -9.85 -12.14
C ASP A 399 11.90 -8.81 -11.10
N VAL A 400 10.98 -8.00 -10.56
CA VAL A 400 11.29 -7.03 -9.48
C VAL A 400 11.75 -7.75 -8.20
N VAL A 401 11.17 -8.92 -7.90
CA VAL A 401 11.52 -9.72 -6.72
C VAL A 401 12.85 -10.45 -6.89
N GLU A 402 13.12 -10.97 -8.10
CA GLU A 402 14.23 -11.90 -8.34
C GLU A 402 15.51 -11.21 -8.85
N LYS A 403 15.39 -10.10 -9.57
CA LYS A 403 16.55 -9.41 -10.16
C LYS A 403 17.21 -8.45 -9.17
N ASN A 404 18.52 -8.35 -9.26
CA ASN A 404 19.28 -7.32 -8.56
C ASN A 404 19.02 -5.96 -9.20
N PHE A 405 18.85 -4.94 -8.36
CA PHE A 405 18.63 -3.57 -8.81
C PHE A 405 19.94 -3.02 -9.32
N VAL A 406 19.91 -2.45 -10.53
CA VAL A 406 21.08 -1.76 -11.09
C VAL A 406 21.24 -0.44 -10.35
N GLN A 407 22.45 -0.11 -9.93
CA GLN A 407 22.76 1.21 -9.34
C GLN A 407 23.58 2.01 -10.34
N LEU A 408 23.17 3.25 -10.58
CA LEU A 408 23.76 4.14 -11.58
C LEU A 408 23.90 5.54 -10.98
N THR A 409 25.03 6.22 -11.19
CA THR A 409 25.07 7.65 -10.84
C THR A 409 24.26 8.45 -11.86
N TYR A 410 23.74 9.62 -11.47
CA TYR A 410 23.08 10.54 -12.40
C TYR A 410 23.99 10.87 -13.59
N THR A 411 25.27 11.10 -13.32
CA THR A 411 26.28 11.39 -14.36
C THR A 411 26.40 10.24 -15.37
N ASP A 412 26.42 9.00 -14.88
CA ASP A 412 26.45 7.83 -15.76
C ASP A 412 25.13 7.62 -16.50
N ALA A 413 24.00 7.98 -15.89
CA ALA A 413 22.68 7.96 -16.53
C ALA A 413 22.60 8.92 -17.72
N ILE A 414 23.07 10.16 -17.55
CA ILE A 414 23.18 11.14 -18.65
C ILE A 414 24.13 10.63 -19.74
N ALA A 415 25.29 10.09 -19.37
CA ALA A 415 26.24 9.52 -20.34
C ALA A 415 25.68 8.29 -21.09
N LEU A 416 24.81 7.51 -20.45
CA LEU A 416 24.09 6.41 -21.08
C LEU A 416 23.04 6.92 -22.07
N LEU A 417 22.26 7.93 -21.69
CA LEU A 417 21.23 8.52 -22.53
C LEU A 417 21.83 9.24 -23.76
N LEU A 418 22.94 9.96 -23.60
CA LEU A 418 23.65 10.61 -24.71
C LEU A 418 24.24 9.62 -25.72
N ARG A 419 24.54 8.39 -25.29
CA ARG A 419 25.00 7.30 -26.17
C ARG A 419 23.84 6.50 -26.79
N ALA A 420 22.60 6.77 -26.39
CA ALA A 420 21.44 6.11 -26.96
C ALA A 420 21.30 6.47 -28.43
N ASN A 421 21.10 5.47 -29.29
CA ASN A 421 20.71 5.70 -30.69
C ASN A 421 19.21 6.02 -30.79
N LYS A 422 18.74 6.97 -29.99
CA LYS A 422 17.33 7.35 -29.86
C LYS A 422 17.22 8.88 -29.76
N LYS A 423 16.23 9.44 -30.45
CA LYS A 423 15.88 10.85 -30.32
C LYS A 423 14.86 11.00 -29.18
N PHE A 424 15.22 11.78 -28.17
CA PHE A 424 14.35 12.15 -27.06
C PHE A 424 13.60 13.45 -27.38
N GLU A 425 12.41 13.61 -26.81
CA GLU A 425 11.62 14.84 -26.91
C GLU A 425 12.17 15.94 -25.99
N PHE A 426 12.62 15.55 -24.81
CA PHE A 426 13.21 16.41 -23.78
C PHE A 426 14.74 16.37 -23.81
N PRO A 427 15.43 17.48 -23.48
CA PRO A 427 16.88 17.56 -23.52
C PRO A 427 17.52 16.58 -22.54
N VAL A 428 18.65 16.00 -22.95
CA VAL A 428 19.49 15.14 -22.13
C VAL A 428 20.79 15.87 -21.88
N GLU A 429 20.85 16.63 -20.79
CA GLU A 429 22.01 17.45 -20.42
C GLU A 429 22.25 17.35 -18.92
N TRP A 430 23.51 17.44 -18.51
CA TRP A 430 23.86 17.41 -17.08
C TRP A 430 23.35 18.67 -16.40
N GLY A 431 22.62 18.51 -15.30
CA GLY A 431 21.92 19.59 -14.60
C GLY A 431 20.43 19.70 -14.95
N CYS A 432 19.93 18.90 -15.91
CA CYS A 432 18.50 18.77 -16.16
C CYS A 432 17.91 17.54 -15.44
N ASP A 433 16.67 17.65 -15.01
CA ASP A 433 15.95 16.54 -14.39
C ASP A 433 15.55 15.47 -15.42
N LEU A 434 15.55 14.21 -15.00
CA LEU A 434 15.22 13.09 -15.88
C LEU A 434 13.71 13.07 -16.14
N GLN A 435 13.33 13.08 -17.41
CA GLN A 435 11.92 12.98 -17.81
C GLN A 435 11.50 11.52 -17.93
N SER A 436 10.19 11.26 -17.87
CA SER A 436 9.68 9.89 -17.87
C SER A 436 10.09 9.07 -19.11
N GLU A 437 10.35 9.69 -20.25
CA GLU A 437 10.90 8.98 -21.41
C GLU A 437 12.36 8.51 -21.21
N HIS A 438 13.15 9.27 -20.46
CA HIS A 438 14.54 8.96 -20.12
C HIS A 438 14.58 7.82 -19.11
N GLU A 439 13.78 7.90 -18.04
CA GLU A 439 13.65 6.86 -17.01
C GLU A 439 13.20 5.51 -17.61
N ARG A 440 12.21 5.57 -18.52
CA ARG A 440 11.72 4.38 -19.21
C ARG A 440 12.75 3.82 -20.17
N TYR A 441 13.51 4.67 -20.87
CA TYR A 441 14.61 4.18 -21.71
C TYR A 441 15.67 3.43 -20.87
N ILE A 442 16.09 4.02 -19.74
CA ILE A 442 17.06 3.41 -18.82
C ILE A 442 16.57 2.02 -18.38
N THR A 443 15.34 1.93 -17.87
CA THR A 443 14.81 0.67 -17.31
C THR A 443 14.43 -0.35 -18.39
N GLU A 444 13.69 0.05 -19.44
CA GLU A 444 13.10 -0.86 -20.42
C GLU A 444 14.07 -1.27 -21.53
N GLU A 445 14.86 -0.33 -22.06
CA GLU A 445 15.72 -0.56 -23.21
C GLU A 445 17.17 -0.82 -22.80
N ALA A 446 17.76 0.03 -21.95
CA ALA A 446 19.18 -0.07 -21.61
C ALA A 446 19.49 -1.23 -20.65
N PHE A 447 18.59 -1.49 -19.69
CA PHE A 447 18.73 -2.58 -18.71
C PHE A 447 17.66 -3.67 -18.84
N GLY A 448 16.96 -3.76 -19.99
CA GLY A 448 16.14 -4.93 -20.35
C GLY A 448 15.01 -5.25 -19.36
N GLY A 449 14.37 -4.22 -18.80
CA GLY A 449 13.29 -4.34 -17.83
C GLY A 449 13.73 -4.53 -16.37
N CYS A 450 15.00 -4.31 -16.04
CA CYS A 450 15.46 -4.32 -14.65
C CYS A 450 15.10 -3.00 -13.93
N PRO A 451 14.72 -3.04 -12.64
CA PRO A 451 14.67 -1.85 -11.80
C PRO A 451 16.07 -1.21 -11.67
N VAL A 452 16.10 0.12 -11.64
CA VAL A 452 17.34 0.91 -11.60
C VAL A 452 17.22 1.95 -10.50
N ILE A 453 18.24 2.11 -9.68
CA ILE A 453 18.37 3.22 -8.74
C ILE A 453 19.38 4.19 -9.33
N VAL A 454 18.93 5.41 -9.63
CA VAL A 454 19.79 6.51 -10.02
C VAL A 454 20.14 7.30 -8.77
N ARG A 455 21.42 7.62 -8.55
CA ARG A 455 21.90 8.32 -7.35
C ARG A 455 22.83 9.48 -7.65
N ASP A 456 23.10 10.31 -6.64
CA ASP A 456 24.05 11.43 -6.69
C ASP A 456 23.63 12.49 -7.74
N TYR A 457 22.43 13.04 -7.56
CA TYR A 457 21.86 14.06 -8.44
C TYR A 457 22.52 15.44 -8.26
N PRO A 458 22.48 16.33 -9.26
CA PRO A 458 22.94 17.71 -9.13
C PRO A 458 22.20 18.44 -8.00
N LYS A 459 22.93 19.23 -7.21
CA LYS A 459 22.40 19.95 -6.05
C LYS A 459 21.29 20.93 -6.44
N GLU A 460 21.43 21.56 -7.60
CA GLU A 460 20.58 22.67 -8.05
C GLU A 460 19.16 22.25 -8.41
N ILE A 461 18.91 20.95 -8.63
CA ILE A 461 17.60 20.40 -9.04
C ILE A 461 16.95 19.53 -7.96
N LYS A 462 17.51 19.50 -6.76
CA LYS A 462 17.02 18.68 -5.65
C LYS A 462 16.78 19.53 -4.40
N ALA A 463 16.02 18.98 -3.46
CA ALA A 463 15.55 19.72 -2.30
C ALA A 463 16.69 20.13 -1.35
N PHE A 464 16.46 21.21 -0.60
CA PHE A 464 17.44 21.84 0.29
C PHE A 464 17.96 20.93 1.41
N TYR A 465 17.17 19.92 1.83
CA TYR A 465 17.50 19.03 2.94
C TYR A 465 18.45 17.89 2.56
N MET A 466 18.76 17.72 1.27
CA MET A 466 19.57 16.59 0.80
C MET A 466 21.06 16.85 1.06
N ARG A 467 21.75 15.86 1.64
CA ARG A 467 23.16 15.97 2.03
C ARG A 467 24.05 16.28 0.83
N GLN A 468 24.88 17.32 0.93
CA GLN A 468 25.85 17.65 -0.11
C GLN A 468 27.01 16.64 -0.12
N ASN A 469 27.29 16.07 -1.28
CA ASN A 469 28.41 15.16 -1.51
C ASN A 469 29.76 15.91 -1.47
N ASP A 470 30.84 15.15 -1.27
CA ASP A 470 32.20 15.70 -1.13
C ASP A 470 32.73 16.35 -2.43
N ASP A 471 32.09 16.08 -3.58
CA ASP A 471 32.42 16.69 -4.87
C ASP A 471 31.98 18.16 -4.98
N GLY A 472 31.15 18.63 -4.04
CA GLY A 472 30.60 19.97 -4.02
C GLY A 472 29.52 20.27 -5.07
N LYS A 473 29.16 19.31 -5.93
CA LYS A 473 28.24 19.48 -7.07
C LYS A 473 26.97 18.65 -6.96
N THR A 474 27.04 17.49 -6.33
CA THR A 474 25.92 16.56 -6.21
C THR A 474 25.42 16.47 -4.77
N VAL A 475 24.22 15.92 -4.62
CA VAL A 475 23.62 15.57 -3.33
C VAL A 475 23.37 14.08 -3.26
N ALA A 476 23.43 13.53 -2.04
CA ALA A 476 23.18 12.12 -1.75
C ALA A 476 21.69 11.77 -1.87
N ALA A 477 21.14 11.93 -3.07
CA ALA A 477 19.77 11.60 -3.45
C ALA A 477 19.73 10.29 -4.23
N MET A 478 18.59 9.61 -4.18
CA MET A 478 18.31 8.44 -5.01
C MET A 478 16.87 8.45 -5.52
N ASP A 479 16.70 8.04 -6.78
CA ASP A 479 15.39 7.76 -7.37
C ASP A 479 15.38 6.31 -7.85
N MET A 480 14.41 5.53 -7.38
CA MET A 480 14.18 4.15 -7.77
C MET A 480 13.20 4.09 -8.93
N LEU A 481 13.71 3.72 -10.10
CA LEU A 481 12.98 3.61 -11.35
C LEU A 481 12.53 2.17 -11.57
N VAL A 482 11.26 2.00 -11.90
CA VAL A 482 10.71 0.69 -12.32
C VAL A 482 10.15 0.78 -13.75
N PRO A 483 10.26 -0.31 -14.55
CA PRO A 483 9.75 -0.33 -15.91
C PRO A 483 8.29 0.10 -16.00
N ARG A 484 7.93 0.79 -17.09
CA ARG A 484 6.59 1.31 -17.43
C ARG A 484 6.06 2.46 -16.57
N VAL A 485 6.48 2.53 -15.32
CA VAL A 485 6.03 3.58 -14.39
C VAL A 485 6.97 4.78 -14.47
N GLY A 486 8.29 4.55 -14.38
CA GLY A 486 9.28 5.59 -14.11
C GLY A 486 9.67 5.55 -12.64
N GLU A 487 9.89 6.72 -12.04
CA GLU A 487 10.10 6.86 -10.59
C GLU A 487 8.97 6.22 -9.77
N LEU A 488 9.35 5.42 -8.76
CA LEU A 488 8.44 4.82 -7.78
C LEU A 488 8.78 5.22 -6.34
N ILE A 489 10.06 5.40 -6.02
CA ILE A 489 10.54 5.83 -4.70
C ILE A 489 11.63 6.88 -4.92
N GLY A 490 11.48 8.04 -4.29
CA GLY A 490 12.53 9.04 -4.15
C GLY A 490 12.99 9.12 -2.69
N GLY A 491 14.28 9.31 -2.47
CA GLY A 491 14.87 9.42 -1.13
C GLY A 491 16.24 10.09 -1.14
N SER A 492 16.77 10.35 0.04
CA SER A 492 18.10 10.96 0.18
C SER A 492 18.64 10.78 1.59
N GLN A 493 19.95 10.78 1.72
CA GLN A 493 20.58 11.08 3.00
C GLN A 493 20.35 12.56 3.34
N ARG A 494 20.00 12.85 4.60
CA ARG A 494 19.70 14.20 5.08
C ARG A 494 20.96 14.97 5.44
N GLU A 495 20.94 16.29 5.22
CA GLU A 495 22.05 17.18 5.58
C GLU A 495 22.15 17.39 7.11
N GLU A 496 23.12 16.73 7.73
CA GLU A 496 23.28 16.67 9.19
C GLU A 496 24.19 17.77 9.78
N ARG A 497 24.90 18.54 8.94
CA ARG A 497 26.02 19.42 9.35
C ARG A 497 25.63 20.89 9.52
N THR A 498 24.35 21.17 9.80
CA THR A 498 23.82 22.53 9.86
C THR A 498 24.30 23.34 11.06
#